data_AF-A0A1G3V2Z1-F1
#
_entry.id   AF-A0A1G3V2Z1-F1
#
_cell.length_a   1.000
_cell.length_b   1.000
_cell.length_c   1.000
_cell.angle_alpha   90.00
_cell.angle_beta   90.00
_cell.angle_gamma   90.00
#
_symmetry.space_group_name_H-M   'P 1'
#
loop_
_entity.id
_entity.type
_entity.pdbx_description
1 polymer ?
#
loop_
_entity_poly.entity_id
_entity_poly.type
_entity_poly.pdbx_seq_one_letter_code
_entity_poly.pdbx_strand_id
1 'polypeptide(L)'
;MESATIKIGKRGTLVIPSQIRQSYGLEDGDLISVEGRQEGILLRPVVTLPVEKYSPEDKARFLLANTVTEEDHAWAVAEVRRMGLDPEAFADRPSPTGP
;
A
#
# COMPACT_ATOMS: atom_id res chain seq x y z
N MET A 1 12.59 -28.92 6.16
CA MET A 1 11.25 -28.41 6.50
C MET A 1 11.16 -28.41 8.00
N GLU A 2 11.08 -27.23 8.62
CA GLU A 2 10.82 -27.13 10.06
C GLU A 2 9.34 -27.46 10.31
N SER A 3 9.08 -28.49 11.11
CA SER A 3 7.72 -28.87 11.50
C SER A 3 7.66 -28.96 13.02
N ALA A 4 6.59 -28.41 13.60
CA ALA A 4 6.36 -28.43 15.04
C ALA A 4 4.89 -28.74 15.31
N THR A 5 4.63 -29.62 16.27
CA THR A 5 3.27 -29.88 16.76
C THR A 5 2.97 -28.92 17.89
N ILE A 6 1.97 -28.05 17.69
CA ILE A 6 1.56 -27.05 18.68
C ILE A 6 0.16 -27.38 19.22
N LYS A 7 -0.04 -27.09 20.51
CA LYS A 7 -1.35 -27.21 21.16
C LYS A 7 -2.14 -25.92 20.97
N ILE A 8 -3.45 -26.06 20.76
CA ILE A 8 -4.38 -24.93 20.73
C ILE A 8 -4.75 -24.56 22.17
N GLY A 9 -4.61 -23.30 22.53
CA GLY A 9 -5.04 -22.78 23.83
C GLY A 9 -6.56 -22.76 23.96
N LYS A 10 -7.07 -22.56 25.19
CA LYS A 10 -8.51 -22.56 25.50
C LYS A 10 -9.38 -21.64 24.62
N ARG A 11 -8.78 -20.58 24.06
CA ARG A 11 -9.47 -19.57 23.24
C ARG A 11 -9.15 -19.68 21.74
N GLY A 12 -8.60 -20.81 21.28
CA GLY A 12 -8.20 -20.97 19.88
C GLY A 12 -6.83 -20.37 19.56
N THR A 13 -6.07 -19.88 20.55
CA THR A 13 -4.75 -19.29 20.33
C THR A 13 -3.72 -20.35 19.93
N LEU A 14 -3.01 -20.12 18.83
CA LEU A 14 -1.85 -20.87 18.38
C LEU A 14 -0.59 -20.03 18.67
N VAL A 15 0.47 -20.66 19.17
CA VAL A 15 1.76 -19.99 19.37
C VAL A 15 2.75 -20.51 18.34
N ILE A 16 3.21 -19.63 17.44
CA ILE A 16 4.25 -19.97 16.48
C ILE A 16 5.60 -19.97 17.23
N PRO A 17 6.34 -21.09 17.24
CA PRO A 17 7.65 -21.18 17.89
C PRO A 17 8.62 -20.10 17.41
N SER A 18 9.52 -19.66 18.29
CA SER A 18 10.49 -18.58 18.00
C SER A 18 11.34 -18.85 16.76
N GLN A 19 11.80 -20.08 16.55
CA GLN A 19 12.60 -20.48 15.40
C GLN A 19 11.85 -20.26 14.08
N ILE A 20 10.58 -20.68 14.01
CA ILE A 20 9.73 -20.49 12.83
C ILE A 20 9.42 -19.01 12.62
N ARG A 21 9.15 -18.24 13.68
CA ARG A 21 8.94 -16.79 13.53
C ARG A 21 10.15 -16.10 12.92
N GLN A 22 11.36 -16.42 13.41
CA GLN A 22 12.60 -15.84 12.93
C GLN A 22 12.91 -16.23 11.48
N SER A 23 12.71 -17.49 11.10
CA SER A 23 12.99 -17.95 9.72
C SER A 23 12.05 -17.34 8.68
N TYR A 24 10.85 -16.91 9.09
CA TYR A 24 9.87 -16.25 8.23
C TYR A 24 9.76 -14.73 8.46
N GLY A 25 10.61 -14.14 9.29
CA GLY A 25 10.62 -12.70 9.56
C GLY A 25 9.33 -12.18 10.21
N LEU A 26 8.67 -12.99 11.04
CA LEU A 26 7.44 -12.63 11.73
C LEU A 26 7.74 -11.94 13.06
N GLU A 27 7.22 -10.73 13.22
CA GLU A 27 7.41 -9.88 14.39
C GLU A 27 6.10 -9.64 15.16
N ASP A 28 6.20 -8.99 16.33
CA ASP A 28 5.02 -8.61 17.11
C ASP A 28 4.25 -7.50 16.38
N GLY A 29 2.93 -7.62 16.32
CA GLY A 29 2.07 -6.66 15.60
C GLY A 29 1.89 -6.95 14.10
N ASP A 30 2.61 -7.93 13.53
CA ASP A 30 2.40 -8.35 12.15
C ASP A 30 0.97 -8.85 11.92
N LEU A 31 0.42 -8.48 10.76
CA LEU A 31 -0.89 -8.93 10.34
C LEU A 31 -0.77 -10.24 9.57
N ILE A 32 -1.57 -11.22 9.96
CA ILE A 32 -1.65 -12.52 9.31
C ILE A 32 -3.07 -12.74 8.80
N SER A 33 -3.20 -13.03 7.51
CA SER A 33 -4.45 -13.51 6.92
C SER A 33 -4.65 -14.97 7.25
N VAL A 34 -5.88 -15.33 7.64
CA VAL A 34 -6.29 -16.68 8.02
C VAL A 34 -7.35 -17.15 7.04
N GLU A 35 -7.05 -18.18 6.26
CA GLU A 35 -7.94 -18.70 5.22
C GLU A 35 -8.24 -20.18 5.46
N GLY A 36 -9.53 -20.54 5.54
CA GLY A 36 -9.95 -21.94 5.64
C GLY A 36 -9.83 -22.65 4.28
N ARG A 37 -9.26 -23.85 4.28
CA ARG A 37 -9.08 -24.72 3.12
C ARG A 37 -9.55 -26.14 3.45
N GLN A 38 -9.69 -26.98 2.42
CA GLN A 38 -10.16 -28.36 2.60
C GLN A 38 -9.22 -29.17 3.52
N GLU A 39 -7.93 -28.89 3.41
CA GLU A 39 -6.83 -29.52 4.14
C GLU A 39 -6.51 -28.86 5.49
N GLY A 40 -7.12 -27.72 5.83
CA GLY A 40 -6.86 -27.02 7.08
C GLY A 40 -6.94 -25.50 6.97
N ILE A 41 -5.97 -24.80 7.58
CA ILE A 41 -5.90 -23.34 7.61
C ILE A 41 -4.60 -22.90 6.95
N LEU A 42 -4.69 -21.97 6.00
CA LEU A 42 -3.54 -21.29 5.42
C LEU A 42 -3.33 -19.94 6.12
N LEU A 43 -2.13 -19.74 6.65
CA LEU A 43 -1.69 -18.49 7.25
C LEU A 43 -0.74 -17.76 6.29
N ARG A 44 -0.98 -16.48 6.02
CA ARG A 44 -0.12 -15.66 5.14
C ARG A 44 0.15 -14.29 5.77
N PRO A 45 1.42 -13.82 5.80
CA PRO A 45 1.72 -12.44 6.17
C PRO A 45 1.00 -11.45 5.26
N VAL A 46 0.56 -10.34 5.85
CA VAL A 46 -0.13 -9.25 5.15
C VAL A 46 0.58 -7.93 5.48
N VAL A 47 0.78 -7.12 4.44
CA VAL A 47 1.22 -5.73 4.59
C VAL A 47 0.02 -4.81 4.49
N THR A 48 -0.08 -3.84 5.39
CA THR A 48 -1.03 -2.73 5.25
C THR A 48 -0.28 -1.54 4.67
N LEU A 49 -0.70 -1.11 3.48
CA LEU A 49 -0.17 0.09 2.86
C LEU A 49 -1.20 1.21 3.04
N PRO A 50 -0.80 2.40 3.52
CA PRO A 50 -1.70 3.54 3.55
C PRO A 50 -2.13 3.85 2.12
N VAL A 51 -3.44 3.99 1.91
CA VAL A 51 -3.97 4.48 0.64
C VAL A 51 -3.92 6.00 0.68
N GLU A 52 -2.96 6.59 -0.03
CA GLU A 52 -2.92 8.04 -0.22
C GLU A 52 -4.12 8.48 -1.07
N LYS A 53 -5.06 9.21 -0.45
CA LYS A 53 -6.20 9.80 -1.15
C LYS A 53 -5.81 11.19 -1.64
N TYR A 54 -5.41 11.28 -2.91
CA TYR A 54 -5.11 12.57 -3.52
C TYR A 54 -6.37 13.34 -3.92
N SER A 55 -6.38 14.64 -3.61
CA SER A 55 -7.36 15.58 -4.13
C SER A 55 -7.22 15.72 -5.66
N PRO A 56 -8.28 16.13 -6.39
CA PRO A 56 -8.15 16.48 -7.80
C PRO A 56 -7.01 17.47 -8.09
N GLU A 57 -6.78 18.41 -7.18
CA GLU A 57 -5.73 19.43 -7.26
C GLU A 57 -4.32 18.83 -7.10
N ASP A 58 -4.14 17.87 -6.19
CA ASP A 58 -2.87 17.13 -6.05
C ASP A 58 -2.58 16.32 -7.30
N LYS A 59 -3.60 15.63 -7.84
CA LYS A 59 -3.48 14.88 -9.10
C LYS A 59 -3.08 15.79 -10.25
N ALA A 60 -3.69 16.98 -10.36
CA ALA A 60 -3.34 17.94 -11.38
C ALA A 60 -1.88 18.41 -11.26
N ARG A 61 -1.42 18.72 -10.05
CA ARG A 61 0.00 19.05 -9.79
C ARG A 61 0.93 17.92 -10.22
N PHE A 62 0.63 16.67 -9.86
CA PHE A 62 1.49 15.55 -10.21
C PHE A 62 1.53 15.29 -11.71
N LEU A 63 0.40 15.37 -12.40
CA LEU A 63 0.33 15.18 -13.84
C LEU A 63 1.22 16.19 -14.58
N LEU A 64 1.20 17.46 -14.17
CA LEU A 64 1.98 18.52 -14.81
C LEU A 64 3.46 18.48 -14.39
N ALA A 65 3.77 18.18 -13.13
CA ALA A 65 5.13 18.18 -12.61
C ALA A 65 6.00 17.00 -13.08
N ASN A 66 5.39 15.91 -13.54
CA ASN A 66 6.09 14.68 -13.95
C ASN A 66 6.16 14.50 -15.49
N THR A 67 5.84 15.52 -16.27
CA THR A 67 5.94 15.46 -17.74
C THR A 67 7.40 15.48 -18.17
N VAL A 68 7.81 14.56 -19.05
CA VAL A 68 9.20 14.48 -19.54
C VAL A 68 9.33 15.06 -20.94
N THR A 69 8.29 14.91 -21.76
CA THR A 69 8.23 15.41 -23.14
C THR A 69 7.13 16.45 -23.34
N GLU A 70 7.18 17.20 -24.44
CA GLU A 70 6.12 18.13 -24.82
C GLU A 70 4.78 17.41 -25.09
N GLU A 71 4.83 16.18 -25.60
CA GLU A 71 3.64 15.35 -25.78
C GLU A 71 3.01 14.95 -24.44
N ASP A 72 3.83 14.55 -23.46
CA ASP A 72 3.37 14.26 -22.09
C ASP A 72 2.71 15.50 -21.46
N HIS A 73 3.30 16.67 -21.69
CA HIS A 73 2.77 17.93 -21.19
C HIS A 73 1.43 18.29 -21.82
N ALA A 74 1.30 18.14 -23.14
CA ALA A 74 0.01 18.36 -23.82
C ALA A 74 -1.08 17.41 -23.31
N TRP A 75 -0.73 16.14 -23.07
CA TRP A 75 -1.63 15.16 -22.47
C TRP A 75 -2.02 15.53 -21.04
N ALA A 76 -1.06 15.90 -20.19
CA ALA A 76 -1.31 16.29 -18.81
C ALA A 76 -2.25 17.51 -18.72
N VAL A 77 -2.03 18.52 -19.56
CA VAL A 77 -2.90 19.71 -19.68
C VAL A 77 -4.34 19.32 -20.05
N ALA A 78 -4.52 18.42 -21.01
CA ALA A 78 -5.84 17.95 -21.42
C ALA A 78 -6.56 17.19 -20.28
N GLU A 79 -5.82 16.37 -19.54
CA GLU A 79 -6.36 15.59 -18.43
C GLU A 79 -6.76 16.48 -17.24
N VAL A 80 -5.97 17.50 -16.91
CA VAL A 80 -6.31 18.50 -15.88
C VAL A 80 -7.59 19.25 -16.26
N ARG A 81 -7.73 19.65 -17.53
CA ARG A 81 -8.98 20.27 -18.03
C ARG A 81 -10.17 19.33 -17.92
N ARG A 82 -9.99 18.03 -18.18
CA ARG A 82 -11.04 17.01 -18.04
C ARG A 82 -11.52 16.85 -16.59
N MET A 83 -10.64 17.13 -15.62
CA MET A 83 -11.01 17.18 -14.19
C MET A 83 -11.76 18.46 -13.81
N GLY A 84 -11.96 19.40 -14.74
CA GLY A 84 -12.61 20.70 -14.48
C GLY A 84 -11.68 21.74 -13.83
N LEU A 85 -10.37 21.50 -13.89
CA LEU A 85 -9.34 22.34 -13.30
C LEU A 85 -8.61 23.15 -14.37
N ASP A 86 -8.15 24.34 -14.02
CA ASP A 86 -7.33 25.18 -14.89
C ASP A 86 -5.85 24.77 -14.78
N PRO A 87 -5.21 24.23 -15.84
CA PRO A 87 -3.82 23.80 -15.80
C PRO A 87 -2.83 24.92 -15.44
N GLU A 88 -3.13 26.17 -15.82
CA GLU A 88 -2.24 27.30 -15.54
C GLU A 88 -2.19 27.62 -14.03
N ALA A 89 -3.25 27.30 -13.28
CA ALA A 89 -3.29 27.46 -11.84
C ALA A 89 -2.32 26.52 -11.08
N PHE A 90 -1.76 25.52 -11.77
CA PHE A 90 -0.86 24.51 -11.21
C PHE A 90 0.52 24.49 -11.89
N ALA A 91 0.75 25.37 -12.86
CA ALA A 91 1.96 25.38 -13.68
C ALA A 91 3.23 25.80 -12.94
N ASP A 92 3.12 26.55 -11.82
CA ASP A 92 4.32 26.98 -11.08
C ASP A 92 4.07 27.41 -9.62
N ARG A 93 3.89 26.43 -8.72
CA ARG A 93 4.16 26.66 -7.29
C ARG A 93 4.85 25.45 -6.67
N PRO A 94 6.00 25.61 -5.99
CA PRO A 94 6.54 24.54 -5.16
C PRO A 94 5.51 24.17 -4.09
N SER A 95 5.27 22.87 -3.92
CA SER A 95 4.39 22.38 -2.85
C SER A 95 4.94 22.83 -1.49
N PRO A 96 4.11 23.28 -0.54
CA PRO A 96 4.54 23.31 0.85
C PRO A 96 4.95 21.89 1.22
N THR A 97 6.19 21.72 1.66
CA THR A 97 6.68 20.50 2.29
C THR A 97 5.70 20.12 3.39
N GLY A 98 5.09 18.93 3.26
CA GLY A 98 4.24 18.36 4.30
C GLY A 98 5.05 18.00 5.56
N PRO A 99 4.39 17.90 6.72
CA PRO A 99 5.02 17.58 8.00
C PRO A 99 5.59 16.15 8.08
#